data_AF-A0A063B9T4-F1
#
_entry.id   AF-A0A063B9T4-F1
#
_cell.length_a   1.000
_cell.length_b   1.000
_cell.length_c   1.000
_cell.angle_alpha   90.00
_cell.angle_beta   90.00
_cell.angle_gamma   90.00
#
_symmetry.space_group_name_H-M   'P 1'
#
loop_
_entity.id
_entity.type
_entity.pdbx_description
1 polymer ?
#
loop_
_entity_poly.entity_id
_entity_poly.type
_entity_poly.pdbx_seq_one_letter_code
_entity_poly.pdbx_strand_id
1 'polypeptide(L)' 'MLDARLAHRKWVMGDTYTIADIAIFPWVRNLVGFYEAGELVGFGDFPHVKRALDAFVARPAVARGLEIPARG' A
#
# COMPACT_ATOMS: atom_id res chain seq x y z
N MET A 1 -4.37 -6.10 12.96
CA MET A 1 -5.28 -5.38 12.04
C MET A 1 -4.55 -4.15 11.51
N LEU A 2 -4.14 -4.16 10.23
CA LEU A 2 -3.33 -3.08 9.62
C LEU A 2 -4.09 -1.75 9.56
N ASP A 3 -5.41 -1.82 9.31
CA ASP A 3 -6.27 -0.63 9.27
C ASP A 3 -6.32 0.09 10.62
N ALA A 4 -6.55 -0.64 11.73
CA ALA A 4 -6.48 -0.09 13.09
C ALA A 4 -5.08 0.46 13.44
N ARG A 5 -4.01 -0.12 12.89
CA ARG A 5 -2.64 0.41 13.06
C ARG A 5 -2.48 1.77 12.37
N LEU A 6 -3.12 1.97 11.22
CA LEU A 6 -3.05 3.17 10.40
C LEU A 6 -4.10 4.24 10.76
N ALA A 7 -5.09 3.91 11.59
CA ALA A 7 -6.15 4.84 12.01
C ALA A 7 -5.62 6.18 12.55
N HIS A 8 -4.54 6.14 13.31
CA HIS A 8 -3.93 7.33 13.92
C HIS A 8 -2.48 7.57 13.46
N ARG A 9 -2.04 6.90 12.38
CA ARG A 9 -0.65 6.96 11.90
C ARG A 9 -0.62 7.23 10.41
N LYS A 10 0.30 8.07 9.93
CA LYS A 10 0.45 8.32 8.49
C LYS A 10 1.01 7.10 7.74
N TRP A 11 1.91 6.38 8.40
CA TRP A 11 2.64 5.20 7.93
C TRP A 11 2.65 4.13 9.03
N VAL A 12 3.13 2.93 8.73
CA VAL A 12 3.10 1.79 9.67
C VAL A 12 3.82 2.09 10.99
N MET A 13 4.89 2.88 10.92
CA MET A 13 5.73 3.29 12.06
C MET A 13 5.36 4.66 12.67
N GLY A 14 4.24 5.27 12.27
CA GLY A 14 3.84 6.60 12.76
C GLY A 14 3.87 7.63 11.64
N ASP A 15 4.61 8.72 11.82
CA ASP A 15 4.65 9.82 10.83
C ASP A 15 5.73 9.64 9.77
N THR A 16 6.71 8.77 10.04
CA THR A 16 7.86 8.55 9.17
C THR A 16 7.61 7.38 8.23
N TYR A 17 7.91 7.58 6.95
CA TYR A 17 7.93 6.53 5.94
C TYR A 17 9.16 5.65 6.14
N THR A 18 8.96 4.33 6.22
CA THR A 18 10.02 3.37 6.55
C THR A 18 10.02 2.17 5.61
N ILE A 19 11.02 1.29 5.80
CA ILE A 19 11.09 0.01 5.09
C ILE A 19 9.87 -0.88 5.33
N ALA A 20 9.14 -0.71 6.45
CA ALA A 20 7.92 -1.45 6.70
C ALA A 20 6.84 -1.12 5.66
N ASP A 21 6.72 0.16 5.28
CA ASP A 21 5.78 0.61 4.26
C ASP A 21 6.18 0.09 2.88
N ILE A 22 7.49 0.08 2.58
CA ILE A 22 8.05 -0.49 1.34
C ILE A 22 7.78 -1.98 1.24
N ALA A 23 7.84 -2.72 2.35
CA ALA A 23 7.59 -4.16 2.36
C ALA A 23 6.10 -4.53 2.26
N ILE A 24 5.20 -3.70 2.79
CA ILE A 24 3.77 -4.03 2.93
C ILE A 24 2.96 -3.56 1.72
N PHE A 25 3.08 -2.30 1.31
CA PHE A 25 2.16 -1.73 0.31
C PHE A 25 2.26 -2.30 -1.11
N PRO A 26 3.41 -2.80 -1.60
CA PRO A 26 3.44 -3.52 -2.88
C PRO A 26 2.54 -4.75 -2.90
N TRP A 27 2.48 -5.51 -1.80
CA TRP A 27 1.59 -6.66 -1.67
C TRP A 27 0.11 -6.24 -1.64
N VAL A 28 -0.23 -5.17 -0.92
CA VAL A 28 -1.59 -4.63 -0.90
C VAL A 28 -2.02 -4.16 -2.30
N ARG A 29 -1.13 -3.47 -3.04
CA ARG A 29 -1.38 -3.07 -4.43
C ARG A 29 -1.64 -4.28 -5.32
N ASN A 30 -0.83 -5.32 -5.20
CA ASN A 30 -0.96 -6.52 -6.02
C ASN A 30 -2.25 -7.28 -5.70
N LEU A 31 -2.64 -7.35 -4.42
CA LEU A 31 -3.86 -7.99 -3.96
C LEU A 31 -5.12 -7.32 -4.52
N VAL A 32 -5.20 -6.00 -4.45
CA VAL A 32 -6.40 -5.24 -4.87
C VAL A 32 -6.43 -5.04 -6.39
N GLY A 33 -5.27 -4.85 -7.02
CA GLY A 33 -5.17 -4.62 -8.46
C GLY A 33 -5.01 -5.88 -9.29
N PHE A 34 -3.85 -6.54 -9.20
CA PHE A 34 -3.50 -7.65 -10.11
C PHE A 34 -4.27 -8.93 -9.80
N TYR A 35 -4.52 -9.23 -8.53
CA TYR A 35 -5.30 -10.40 -8.13
C TYR A 35 -6.81 -10.15 -8.12
N GLU A 36 -7.25 -8.90 -8.37
CA GLU A 36 -8.67 -8.49 -8.35
C GLU A 36 -9.42 -8.94 -7.07
N ALA A 37 -8.68 -9.23 -5.99
CA ALA A 37 -9.21 -9.80 -4.77
C ALA A 37 -9.77 -8.73 -3.83
N GLY A 38 -9.85 -7.48 -4.28
CA GLY A 38 -10.31 -6.34 -3.49
C GLY A 38 -11.72 -6.54 -2.94
N GLU A 39 -12.65 -7.08 -3.74
CA GLU A 39 -14.01 -7.40 -3.27
C GLU A 39 -14.03 -8.60 -2.33
N LEU A 40 -13.24 -9.65 -2.64
CA LEU A 40 -13.15 -10.86 -1.81
C LEU A 40 -12.66 -10.58 -0.39
N VAL A 41 -11.74 -9.63 -0.23
CA VAL A 41 -11.20 -9.25 1.08
C VAL A 41 -11.95 -8.09 1.73
N GLY A 42 -13.01 -7.57 1.11
CA GLY A 42 -13.74 -6.40 1.63
C GLY A 42 -12.86 -5.16 1.74
N PHE A 43 -11.99 -4.90 0.74
CA PHE A 43 -10.99 -3.83 0.82
C PHE A 43 -11.61 -2.44 1.06
N GLY A 44 -12.86 -2.24 0.63
CA GLY A 44 -13.63 -1.03 0.90
C GLY A 44 -13.83 -0.72 2.40
N ASP A 45 -13.78 -1.74 3.26
CA ASP A 45 -13.95 -1.60 4.72
C ASP A 45 -12.66 -1.15 5.42
N PHE A 46 -11.55 -0.96 4.69
CA PHE A 46 -10.25 -0.54 5.24
C PHE A 46 -9.83 0.86 4.74
N PRO A 47 -10.51 1.93 5.18
CA PRO A 47 -10.25 3.28 4.69
C PRO A 47 -8.85 3.80 5.02
N HIS A 48 -8.25 3.36 6.14
CA HIS A 48 -6.92 3.81 6.55
C HIS A 48 -5.82 3.12 5.75
N VAL A 49 -6.02 1.83 5.43
CA VAL A 49 -5.16 1.10 4.49
C VAL A 49 -5.24 1.73 3.10
N LYS A 50 -6.45 2.01 2.61
CA LYS A 50 -6.64 2.66 1.31
C LYS A 50 -5.92 4.01 1.23
N ARG A 51 -6.10 4.88 2.23
CA ARG A 51 -5.41 6.18 2.30
C ARG A 51 -3.88 6.03 2.24
N ALA A 52 -3.33 5.07 2.98
CA ALA A 52 -1.88 4.86 3.01
C ALA A 52 -1.36 4.24 1.69
N LEU A 53 -2.14 3.35 1.05
CA LEU A 53 -1.84 2.81 -0.27
C LEU A 53 -1.84 3.91 -1.33
N ASP A 54 -2.85 4.78 -1.35
CA ASP A 54 -2.96 5.91 -2.28
C ASP A 54 -1.75 6.85 -2.13
N ALA A 55 -1.36 7.15 -0.89
CA ALA A 55 -0.17 7.94 -0.59
C ALA A 55 1.14 7.23 -1.00
N PHE A 56 1.20 5.90 -0.91
CA PHE A 56 2.36 5.11 -1.30
C PHE A 56 2.56 5.12 -2.82
N VAL A 57 1.50 4.84 -3.61
CA VAL A 57 1.58 4.77 -5.07
C VAL A 57 1.81 6.13 -5.72
N ALA A 58 1.41 7.22 -5.07
CA ALA A 58 1.66 8.59 -5.54
C ALA A 58 3.15 9.00 -5.45
N ARG A 59 4.02 8.22 -4.79
CA ARG A 59 5.44 8.56 -4.66
C ARG A 59 6.21 8.27 -5.96
N PRO A 60 6.95 9.26 -6.53
CA PRO A 60 7.71 9.04 -7.77
C PRO A 60 8.73 7.89 -7.68
N ALA A 61 9.34 7.69 -6.50
CA ALA A 61 10.27 6.58 -6.28
C ALA A 61 9.58 5.21 -6.32
N VAL A 62 8.33 5.11 -5.86
CA VAL A 62 7.54 3.87 -5.89
C VAL A 62 7.13 3.57 -7.32
N ALA A 63 6.62 4.56 -8.07
CA ALA A 63 6.27 4.39 -9.47
C ALA A 63 7.44 3.85 -10.30
N ARG A 64 8.64 4.45 -10.14
CA ARG A 64 9.87 3.95 -10.77
C ARG A 64 10.23 2.52 -10.33
N GLY A 65 10.18 2.25 -9.03
CA GLY A 65 10.54 0.93 -8.49
C GLY A 65 9.62 -0.20 -8.96
N LEU A 66 8.35 0.10 -9.25
CA LEU A 66 7.39 -0.88 -9.76
C LEU A 66 7.62 -1.29 -11.22
N GLU A 67 8.38 -0.50 -11.97
CA GLU A 67 8.72 -0.74 -13.38
C GLU A 67 10.13 -1.31 -13.57
N ILE A 68 10.86 -1.59 -12.49
CA ILE A 68 12.25 -2.08 -12.52
C ILE A 68 12.32 -3.52 -11.98
N PRO A 69 13.06 -4.44 -12.66
CA PRO A 69 13.63 -4.27 -13.98
C PRO A 69 12.54 -4.12 -15.04
N ALA A 70 12.83 -3.36 -16.10
CA ALA A 70 11.90 -3.22 -17.21
C ALA A 70 11.50 -4.61 -17.71
N ARG A 71 10.20 -4.83 -17.90
CA ARG A 71 9.70 -6.06 -18.54
C ARG A 71 10.21 -6.03 -19.97
N GLY A 72 11.24 -6.83 -20.24
CA GLY A 72 11.85 -7.01 -21.56
C GLY A 72 10.97 -7.80 -22.51
#